data_AF-A0A379WNK4-F1
#
_entry.id   AF-A0A379WNK4-F1
#
_cell.length_a   1.000
_cell.length_b   1.000
_cell.length_c   1.000
_cell.angle_alpha   90.00
_cell.angle_beta   90.00
_cell.angle_gamma   90.00
#
_symmetry.space_group_name_H-M   'P 1'
#
loop_
_entity.id
_entity.type
_entity.pdbx_description
1 polymer ?
#
loop_
_entity_poly.entity_id
_entity_poly.type
_entity_poly.pdbx_seq_one_letter_code
_entity_poly.pdbx_strand_id
1 'polypeptide(L)' 'MQKVVLATGNAGKVRELASLLSDFGLDVVAQTELALTPRKKPA' A
#
# COMPACT_ATOMS: atom_id res chain seq x y z
N MET A 1 -8.75 -13.98 1.38
CA MET A 1 -8.07 -12.74 1.78
C MET A 1 -7.37 -12.19 0.56
N GLN A 2 -7.77 -11.01 0.07
CA GLN A 2 -7.23 -10.43 -1.16
C GLN A 2 -6.09 -9.48 -0.82
N LYS A 3 -4.93 -9.68 -1.44
CA LYS A 3 -3.78 -8.78 -1.28
C LYS A 3 -3.94 -7.56 -2.17
N VAL A 4 -3.74 -6.38 -1.58
CA VAL A 4 -3.80 -5.09 -2.26
C VAL A 4 -2.48 -4.36 -2.03
N VAL A 5 -1.81 -4.00 -3.12
CA VAL A 5 -0.57 -3.23 -3.05
C VAL A 5 -0.92 -1.76 -2.99
N LEU A 6 -0.47 -1.08 -1.93
CA LEU A 6 -0.58 0.37 -1.84
C LEU A 6 0.62 1.02 -2.54
N ALA A 7 0.34 1.77 -3.61
CA ALA A 7 1.35 2.45 -4.44
C ALA A 7 1.95 3.70 -3.75
N THR A 8 2.51 3.51 -2.56
CA THR A 8 3.16 4.53 -1.74
C THR A 8 4.41 3.97 -1.07
N GLY A 9 5.45 4.79 -0.94
CA GLY A 9 6.61 4.49 -0.10
C GLY A 9 6.48 4.97 1.36
N ASN A 10 5.36 5.62 1.72
CA ASN A 10 5.15 6.15 3.06
C ASN A 10 4.53 5.08 3.98
N ALA A 11 5.31 4.60 4.95
CA ALA A 11 4.89 3.59 5.93
C ALA A 11 3.68 4.02 6.80
N GLY A 12 3.56 5.31 7.13
CA GLY A 12 2.41 5.83 7.89
C GLY A 12 1.10 5.64 7.13
N LYS A 13 1.10 5.95 5.83
CA LYS A 13 -0.07 5.73 4.96
C LYS A 13 -0.42 4.25 4.81
N VAL A 14 0.58 3.38 4.70
CA VAL A 14 0.36 1.92 4.63
C VAL A 14 -0.33 1.46 5.91
N ARG A 15 0.16 1.86 7.09
CA ARG A 15 -0.43 1.49 8.39
C ARG A 15 -1.86 1.98 8.55
N GLU A 16 -2.12 3.25 8.23
CA GLU A 16 -3.46 3.84 8.35
C GLU A 16 -4.46 3.14 7.42
N LEU A 17 -4.12 2.98 6.14
CA LEU A 17 -5.02 2.33 5.18
C LEU A 17 -5.15 0.83 5.44
N ALA A 18 -4.10 0.13 5.88
CA ALA A 18 -4.18 -1.27 6.26
C ALA A 18 -5.17 -1.48 7.40
N SER A 19 -5.13 -0.61 8.42
CA SER A 19 -6.07 -0.67 9.55
C SER A 19 -7.51 -0.34 9.14
N LEU A 20 -7.73 0.54 8.17
CA LEU A 20 -9.09 0.89 7.71
C LEU A 20 -9.68 -0.18 6.79
N LEU A 21 -8.83 -0.84 5.99
CA LEU A 21 -9.24 -1.82 4.99
C LEU A 21 -9.25 -3.26 5.50
N SER A 22 -8.64 -3.53 6.66
CA SER A 22 -8.64 -4.85 7.29
C SER A 22 -10.04 -5.35 7.58
N ASP A 23 -10.96 -4.46 7.96
CA ASP A 23 -12.36 -4.79 8.26
C ASP A 23 -13.13 -5.28 7.03
N PHE A 24 -12.63 -4.97 5.83
CA PHE A 24 -13.16 -5.43 4.56
C PHE A 24 -12.49 -6.72 4.06
N GLY A 25 -11.58 -7.32 4.86
CA GLY A 25 -10.87 -8.55 4.51
C GLY A 25 -9.73 -8.35 3.49
N LEU A 26 -9.24 -7.12 3.37
CA LEU A 26 -8.12 -6.76 2.50
C LEU A 26 -6.80 -6.84 3.27
N ASP A 27 -5.79 -7.42 2.63
CA ASP A 27 -4.41 -7.48 3.12
C ASP A 27 -3.57 -6.44 2.37
N VAL A 28 -3.34 -5.30 3.01
CA VAL A 28 -2.66 -4.16 2.39
C VAL A 28 -1.15 -4.25 2.60
N VAL A 29 -0.42 -4.33 1.49
CA VAL A 29 1.06 -4.41 1.48
C VAL A 29 1.68 -3.19 0.82
N ALA A 30 2.87 -2.81 1.25
CA ALA A 30 3.59 -1.68 0.66
C ALA A 30 4.18 -2.06 -0.71
N GLN A 31 4.21 -1.13 -1.66
CA GLN A 31 4.85 -1.38 -2.97
C GLN A 31 6.34 -1.76 -2.85
N THR A 32 7.02 -1.29 -1.80
CA THR A 32 8.43 -1.58 -1.55
C THR A 32 8.69 -3.05 -1.21
N GLU A 33 7.69 -3.78 -0.70
CA GLU A 33 7.78 -5.23 -0.49
C GLU A 33 7.89 -5.99 -1.82
N LEU A 34 7.38 -5.41 -2.90
CA LEU A 34 7.51 -5.92 -4.26
C LEU A 34 8.70 -5.31 -5.02
N ALA A 35 9.63 -4.67 -4.30
CA ALA A 35 10.77 -3.94 -4.87
C ALA A 35 10.39 -2.88 -5.91
N LEU A 36 9.16 -2.33 -5.83
CA LEU A 36 8.69 -1.29 -6.74
C LEU A 36 9.13 0.10 -6.28
N THR A 37 9.72 0.86 -7.19
CA THR A 37 10.09 2.25 -6.98
C THR A 37 8.92 3.20 -7.30
N PRO A 38 8.77 4.34 -6.61
CA PRO A 38 7.73 5.32 -6.91
C PRO A 38 7.78 5.82 -8.35
N ARG A 39 6.62 5.90 -9.01
CA ARG A 39 6.51 6.51 -10.34
C ARG A 39 6.73 8.03 -10.24
N LYS A 40 7.54 8.59 -11.15
CA LYS A 40 7.67 10.04 -11.33
C LYS A 40 6.32 10.61 -11.78
N LYS A 41 5.78 11.59 -11.07
CA LYS A 41 4.55 12.27 -11.47
C LYS A 41 4.81 13.03 -12.80
N PRO A 42 3.88 12.97 -13.76
CA PRO A 42 3.96 13.86 -14.92
C PRO A 42 3.90 15.31 -14.42
N ALA A 43 4.68 16.18 -15.06
CA ALA A 43 4.70 17.61 -14.78
C ALA A 43 3.42 18.28 -15.26
#